data_AF-A0A957UM93-F1
#
_entry.id   AF-A0A957UM93-F1
#
_cell.length_a   1.000
_cell.length_b   1.000
_cell.length_c   1.000
_cell.angle_alpha   90.00
_cell.angle_beta   90.00
_cell.angle_gamma   90.00
#
_symmetry.space_group_name_H-M   'P 1'
#
loop_
_entity.id
_entity.type
_entity.pdbx_description
1 polymer ?
#
loop_
_entity_poly.entity_id
_entity_poly.type
_entity_poly.pdbx_seq_one_letter_code
_entity_poly.pdbx_strand_id
1 'polypeptide(L)'
;INSDTINNVNAVATPELKTIKLHPGQITHKQIFSALHSLPPLPTADASAFIEIEPEAEEIEALNGLFGRLPSYYSQADYDLVLKAYVVASYAHRLQRRQSGEAYVLHPIEVTWILADLRMDADTLAAGLLHDVAEDTQFDIAYIENHFGAAVSNMVDGVTKLKRINQLSNVRQGIADQKAESLRKMFLAMVEDVRVVLIKLADRLHNMRTLGSQPDHKRRRIARETLEIFAPLANRLGIWQIKWELEDISFRYLDPSTYKQLAKAMAQKRTEREKWVEEVKAELERELSKQDIQAEVTGRPKHIYSIWRKMQRKGVNFEQI
;
A
#
# COMPACT_ATOMS: atom_id res chain seq x y z
N ILE A 1 -38.56 -11.74 60.23
CA ILE A 1 -39.52 -12.09 59.16
C ILE A 1 -39.31 -11.07 58.04
N ASN A 2 -38.96 -11.58 56.86
CA ASN A 2 -38.74 -10.85 55.60
C ASN A 2 -39.86 -9.86 55.28
N SER A 3 -39.54 -8.80 54.52
CA SER A 3 -39.73 -8.78 53.05
C SER A 3 -39.74 -7.34 52.52
N ASP A 4 -38.81 -7.06 51.59
CA ASP A 4 -39.04 -6.38 50.30
C ASP A 4 -39.78 -5.02 50.30
N THR A 5 -39.34 -3.94 49.66
CA THR A 5 -38.90 -3.85 48.26
C THR A 5 -38.55 -2.37 47.95
N ILE A 6 -37.61 -2.14 47.01
CA ILE A 6 -37.48 -0.96 46.11
C ILE A 6 -36.86 0.34 46.69
N ASN A 7 -35.55 0.55 46.51
CA ASN A 7 -35.04 1.30 45.34
C ASN A 7 -33.50 1.29 45.30
N ASN A 8 -33.01 0.48 44.37
CA ASN A 8 -31.61 0.29 44.04
C ASN A 8 -31.34 1.12 42.77
N VAL A 9 -30.71 2.29 42.90
CA VAL A 9 -30.20 3.03 41.74
C VAL A 9 -28.82 2.48 41.44
N ASN A 10 -28.81 1.50 40.53
CA ASN A 10 -27.64 0.79 40.06
C ASN A 10 -26.57 1.74 39.55
N ALA A 11 -25.37 1.61 40.13
CA ALA A 11 -24.12 1.92 39.47
C ALA A 11 -24.06 1.10 38.17
N VAL A 12 -24.12 1.77 37.03
CA VAL A 12 -23.84 1.16 35.73
C VAL A 12 -22.35 0.91 35.68
N ALA A 13 -21.96 -0.33 35.98
CA ALA A 13 -20.62 -0.83 35.75
C ALA A 13 -20.30 -0.69 34.26
N THR A 14 -19.23 0.04 33.96
CA THR A 14 -18.58 0.06 32.65
C THR A 14 -18.14 -1.37 32.33
N PRO A 15 -18.53 -1.97 31.19
CA PRO A 15 -18.08 -3.30 30.85
C PRO A 15 -16.59 -3.24 30.51
N GLU A 16 -15.77 -4.02 31.22
CA GLU A 16 -14.38 -4.26 30.85
C GLU A 16 -14.34 -4.79 29.41
N LEU A 17 -13.80 -3.98 28.49
CA LEU A 17 -13.52 -4.36 27.12
C LEU A 17 -12.53 -5.52 27.14
N LYS A 18 -13.00 -6.74 26.88
CA LYS A 18 -12.13 -7.90 26.65
C LYS A 18 -11.37 -7.68 25.35
N THR A 19 -10.12 -7.22 25.45
CA THR A 19 -9.21 -7.07 24.32
C THR A 19 -8.95 -8.43 23.69
N ILE A 20 -9.40 -8.62 22.45
CA ILE A 20 -9.18 -9.87 21.71
C ILE A 20 -7.79 -9.81 21.09
N LYS A 21 -6.91 -10.73 21.52
CA LYS A 21 -5.56 -10.85 20.97
C LYS A 21 -5.63 -11.25 19.50
N LEU A 22 -5.36 -10.31 18.60
CA LEU A 22 -5.11 -10.61 17.20
C LEU A 22 -3.65 -11.06 17.09
N HIS A 23 -3.42 -12.30 16.66
CA HIS A 23 -2.07 -12.82 16.44
C HIS A 23 -1.76 -12.87 14.94
N PRO A 24 -0.48 -12.72 14.55
CA PRO A 24 -0.03 -12.92 13.16
C PRO A 24 -0.40 -14.34 12.67
N GLY A 25 -1.24 -14.43 11.64
CA GLY A 25 -1.77 -15.69 11.09
C GLY A 25 -3.07 -15.49 10.31
N GLN A 26 -3.75 -16.58 9.91
CA GLN A 26 -5.10 -16.50 9.34
C GLN A 26 -6.08 -16.05 10.44
N ILE A 27 -6.39 -14.76 10.45
CA ILE A 27 -7.44 -14.21 11.31
C ILE A 27 -8.79 -14.59 10.71
N THR A 28 -9.68 -15.13 11.52
CA THR A 28 -11.02 -15.50 11.06
C THR A 28 -11.91 -14.26 10.95
N HIS A 29 -12.87 -14.28 10.02
CA HIS A 29 -13.91 -13.27 9.88
C HIS A 29 -14.59 -12.92 11.23
N LYS A 30 -14.78 -13.92 12.10
CA LYS A 30 -15.36 -13.74 13.43
C LYS A 30 -14.45 -12.95 14.39
N GLN A 31 -13.13 -13.12 14.30
CA GLN A 31 -12.17 -12.37 15.11
C GLN A 31 -12.07 -10.91 14.68
N ILE A 32 -12.06 -10.63 13.37
CA ILE A 32 -12.11 -9.25 12.86
C ILE A 32 -13.38 -8.56 13.33
N PHE A 33 -14.54 -9.20 13.13
CA PHE A 33 -15.83 -8.64 13.52
C PHE A 33 -15.88 -8.36 15.03
N SER A 34 -15.40 -9.30 15.85
CA SER A 34 -15.35 -9.10 17.29
C SER A 34 -14.34 -8.03 17.73
N ALA A 35 -13.24 -7.85 17.00
CA ALA A 35 -12.28 -6.78 17.25
C ALA A 35 -12.87 -5.41 16.90
N LEU A 36 -13.59 -5.29 15.78
CA LEU A 36 -14.30 -4.07 15.37
C LEU A 36 -15.28 -3.62 16.46
N HIS A 37 -16.05 -4.54 17.02
CA HIS A 37 -16.99 -4.24 18.12
C HIS A 37 -16.33 -3.97 19.47
N SER A 38 -15.05 -4.30 19.64
CA SER A 38 -14.31 -4.05 20.88
C SER A 38 -13.59 -2.70 20.89
N LEU A 39 -13.51 -2.02 19.75
CA LEU A 39 -12.90 -0.69 19.68
C LEU A 39 -13.81 0.35 20.35
N PRO A 40 -13.23 1.37 21.00
CA PRO A 40 -14.00 2.52 21.45
C PRO A 40 -14.66 3.19 20.24
N PRO A 41 -15.94 3.57 20.32
CA PRO A 41 -16.65 4.14 19.19
C PRO A 41 -16.03 5.48 18.80
N LEU A 42 -15.79 5.67 17.51
CA LEU A 42 -15.22 6.90 16.96
C LEU A 42 -16.36 7.84 16.53
N PRO A 43 -16.29 9.15 16.83
CA PRO A 43 -17.33 10.09 16.42
C PRO A 43 -17.30 10.33 14.91
N THR A 44 -18.44 10.69 14.34
CA THR A 44 -18.53 11.23 12.98
C THR A 44 -17.80 12.58 12.89
N ALA A 45 -17.47 13.03 11.68
CA ALA A 45 -16.72 14.27 11.47
C ALA A 45 -17.39 15.53 12.07
N ASP A 46 -18.72 15.55 12.13
CA ASP A 46 -19.55 16.60 12.74
C ASP A 46 -19.83 16.36 14.24
N ALA A 47 -19.30 15.28 14.81
CA ALA A 47 -19.51 14.82 16.19
C ALA A 47 -20.99 14.61 16.58
N SER A 48 -21.89 14.43 15.61
CA SER A 48 -23.33 14.25 15.86
C SER A 48 -23.70 12.80 16.20
N ALA A 49 -22.88 11.83 15.79
CA ALA A 49 -23.09 10.40 16.02
C ALA A 49 -21.76 9.66 16.14
N PHE A 50 -21.83 8.33 16.30
CA PHE A 50 -20.68 7.44 16.21
C PHE A 50 -20.65 6.76 14.84
N ILE A 51 -19.43 6.42 14.39
CA ILE A 51 -19.19 5.69 13.16
C ILE A 51 -19.69 4.26 13.33
N GLU A 52 -20.64 3.88 12.49
CA GLU A 52 -21.11 2.51 12.32
C GLU A 52 -20.78 2.07 10.90
N ILE A 53 -20.20 0.87 10.77
CA ILE A 53 -19.85 0.28 9.49
C ILE A 53 -20.42 -1.13 9.39
N GLU A 54 -20.86 -1.50 8.21
CA GLU A 54 -21.23 -2.86 7.83
C GLU A 54 -20.35 -3.26 6.64
N PRO A 55 -19.13 -3.78 6.90
CA PRO A 55 -18.18 -4.09 5.84
C PRO A 55 -18.73 -5.10 4.84
N GLU A 56 -18.54 -4.84 3.55
CA GLU A 56 -18.85 -5.81 2.51
C GLU A 56 -17.90 -7.03 2.59
N ALA A 57 -18.30 -8.18 2.04
CA ALA A 57 -17.50 -9.41 2.12
C ALA A 57 -16.07 -9.23 1.53
N GLU A 58 -15.97 -8.46 0.46
CA GLU A 58 -14.70 -8.12 -0.20
C GLU A 58 -13.78 -7.27 0.70
N GLU A 59 -14.35 -6.34 1.48
CA GLU A 59 -13.58 -5.56 2.45
C GLU A 59 -13.01 -6.45 3.54
N ILE A 60 -13.80 -7.41 4.02
CA ILE A 60 -13.38 -8.31 5.08
C ILE A 60 -12.30 -9.25 4.57
N GLU A 61 -12.39 -9.75 3.35
CA GLU A 61 -11.33 -10.54 2.71
C GLU A 61 -10.03 -9.72 2.57
N ALA A 62 -10.13 -8.49 2.08
CA ALA A 62 -8.99 -7.59 1.95
C ALA A 62 -8.37 -7.25 3.33
N LEU A 63 -9.20 -7.06 4.35
CA LEU A 63 -8.72 -6.80 5.71
C LEU A 63 -8.05 -8.05 6.32
N ASN A 64 -8.61 -9.24 6.13
CA ASN A 64 -7.99 -10.49 6.56
C ASN A 64 -6.60 -10.66 5.94
N GLY A 65 -6.47 -10.38 4.64
CA GLY A 65 -5.17 -10.45 3.97
C GLY A 65 -4.17 -9.39 4.48
N LEU A 66 -4.63 -8.20 4.89
CA LEU A 66 -3.76 -7.19 5.52
C LEU A 66 -3.23 -7.73 6.85
N PHE A 67 -4.14 -8.19 7.70
CA PHE A 67 -3.81 -8.62 9.04
C PHE A 67 -2.93 -9.87 9.07
N GLY A 68 -3.07 -10.75 8.09
CA GLY A 68 -2.18 -11.90 7.91
C GLY A 68 -0.73 -11.52 7.57
N ARG A 69 -0.48 -10.30 7.08
CA ARG A 69 0.86 -9.78 6.75
C ARG A 69 1.49 -8.97 7.89
N LEU A 70 0.68 -8.56 8.87
CA LEU A 70 1.16 -7.75 9.98
C LEU A 70 2.27 -8.49 10.76
N PRO A 71 3.39 -7.81 11.08
CA PRO A 71 4.49 -8.46 11.75
C PRO A 71 4.12 -9.00 13.13
N SER A 72 4.75 -10.12 13.53
CA SER A 72 4.47 -10.76 14.81
C SER A 72 4.86 -9.96 16.05
N TYR A 73 5.74 -8.97 15.88
CA TYR A 73 6.18 -8.09 16.95
C TYR A 73 5.22 -6.93 17.21
N TYR A 74 4.15 -6.77 16.42
CA TYR A 74 3.13 -5.74 16.66
C TYR A 74 2.43 -6.00 17.99
N SER A 75 2.30 -4.96 18.79
CA SER A 75 1.51 -4.97 20.01
C SER A 75 0.02 -4.94 19.69
N GLN A 76 -0.82 -5.29 20.66
CA GLN A 76 -2.26 -5.17 20.48
C GLN A 76 -2.69 -3.72 20.18
N ALA A 77 -2.01 -2.72 20.73
CA ALA A 77 -2.27 -1.32 20.45
C ALA A 77 -1.99 -0.97 18.98
N ASP A 78 -0.97 -1.58 18.36
CA ASP A 78 -0.66 -1.40 16.94
C ASP A 78 -1.78 -1.96 16.05
N TYR A 79 -2.28 -3.16 16.38
CA TYR A 79 -3.43 -3.75 15.69
C TYR A 79 -4.68 -2.88 15.84
N ASP A 80 -4.96 -2.40 17.05
CA ASP A 80 -6.12 -1.54 17.33
C ASP A 80 -6.02 -0.21 16.57
N LEU A 81 -4.81 0.36 16.43
CA LEU A 81 -4.58 1.59 15.66
C LEU A 81 -4.90 1.39 14.17
N VAL A 82 -4.39 0.32 13.56
CA VAL A 82 -4.67 -0.01 12.16
C VAL A 82 -6.15 -0.30 11.95
N LEU A 83 -6.80 -1.01 12.88
CA LEU A 83 -8.22 -1.31 12.80
C LEU A 83 -9.09 -0.05 12.94
N LYS A 84 -8.75 0.87 13.86
CA LYS A 84 -9.40 2.18 13.99
C LYS A 84 -9.29 2.99 12.69
N ALA A 85 -8.12 2.97 12.05
CA ALA A 85 -7.90 3.70 10.80
C ALA A 85 -8.76 3.11 9.67
N TYR A 86 -8.89 1.78 9.61
CA TYR A 86 -9.79 1.11 8.68
C TYR A 86 -11.26 1.52 8.89
N VAL A 87 -11.72 1.59 10.14
CA VAL A 87 -13.11 2.00 10.46
C VAL A 87 -13.42 3.39 9.90
N VAL A 88 -12.52 4.36 10.12
CA VAL A 88 -12.69 5.71 9.59
C VAL A 88 -12.63 5.69 8.06
N ALA A 89 -11.67 4.99 7.45
CA ALA A 89 -11.54 4.93 6.00
C ALA A 89 -12.77 4.30 5.32
N SER A 90 -13.28 3.18 5.85
CA SER A 90 -14.48 2.49 5.35
C SER A 90 -15.70 3.40 5.45
N TYR A 91 -15.91 4.04 6.61
CA TYR A 91 -17.01 4.99 6.76
C TYR A 91 -16.89 6.20 5.84
N ALA A 92 -15.70 6.81 5.77
CA ALA A 92 -15.47 8.03 5.00
C ALA A 92 -15.70 7.81 3.48
N HIS A 93 -15.33 6.63 2.98
CA HIS A 93 -15.48 6.26 1.57
C HIS A 93 -16.71 5.38 1.26
N ARG A 94 -17.65 5.20 2.22
CA ARG A 94 -18.81 4.29 2.10
C ARG A 94 -19.71 4.53 0.87
N LEU A 95 -19.80 5.78 0.41
CA LEU A 95 -20.60 6.17 -0.76
C LEU A 95 -19.76 6.28 -2.05
N GLN A 96 -18.47 5.96 -1.99
CA GLN A 96 -17.54 6.12 -3.10
C GLN A 96 -17.24 4.78 -3.77
N ARG A 97 -17.24 4.80 -5.11
CA ARG A 97 -16.85 3.66 -5.96
C ARG A 97 -15.72 4.07 -6.89
N ARG A 98 -14.82 3.13 -7.20
CA ARG A 98 -13.78 3.31 -8.24
C ARG A 98 -14.42 3.31 -9.63
N GLN A 99 -13.68 3.76 -10.64
CA GLN A 99 -14.10 3.65 -12.04
C GLN A 99 -14.29 2.19 -12.51
N SER A 100 -13.67 1.22 -11.82
CA SER A 100 -13.91 -0.22 -12.03
C SER A 100 -15.27 -0.70 -11.52
N GLY A 101 -15.93 0.07 -10.64
CA GLY A 101 -17.18 -0.31 -9.95
C GLY A 101 -16.97 -0.80 -8.51
N GLU A 102 -15.74 -1.14 -8.13
CA GLU A 102 -15.37 -1.63 -6.80
C GLU A 102 -15.51 -0.56 -5.70
N ALA A 103 -15.69 -0.99 -4.45
CA ALA A 103 -15.70 -0.09 -3.29
C ALA A 103 -14.36 0.66 -3.18
N TYR A 104 -14.42 1.99 -2.96
CA TYR A 104 -13.20 2.80 -2.93
C TYR A 104 -12.24 2.39 -1.80
N VAL A 105 -12.76 1.97 -0.66
CA VAL A 105 -12.00 1.54 0.53
C VAL A 105 -11.01 0.39 0.26
N LEU A 106 -11.24 -0.44 -0.78
CA LEU A 106 -10.30 -1.49 -1.17
C LEU A 106 -8.93 -0.90 -1.57
N HIS A 107 -8.91 0.32 -2.11
CA HIS A 107 -7.65 0.97 -2.46
C HIS A 107 -6.78 1.31 -1.25
N PRO A 108 -7.24 2.06 -0.24
CA PRO A 108 -6.46 2.27 0.97
C PRO A 108 -6.01 0.97 1.64
N ILE A 109 -6.83 -0.09 1.61
CA ILE A 109 -6.43 -1.40 2.14
C ILE A 109 -5.24 -1.98 1.36
N GLU A 110 -5.30 -2.01 0.03
CA GLU A 110 -4.21 -2.48 -0.84
C GLU A 110 -2.94 -1.62 -0.75
N VAL A 111 -3.08 -0.30 -0.59
CA VAL A 111 -1.93 0.58 -0.30
C VAL A 111 -1.27 0.17 1.00
N THR A 112 -2.07 -0.14 2.01
CA THR A 112 -1.59 -0.58 3.33
C THR A 112 -0.99 -1.98 3.26
N TRP A 113 -1.48 -2.86 2.39
CA TRP A 113 -0.83 -4.16 2.11
C TRP A 113 0.60 -3.98 1.61
N ILE A 114 0.80 -3.07 0.64
CA ILE A 114 2.14 -2.79 0.11
C ILE A 114 3.05 -2.27 1.22
N LEU A 115 2.55 -1.40 2.10
CA LEU A 115 3.32 -0.89 3.24
C LEU A 115 3.63 -1.98 4.28
N ALA A 116 2.70 -2.91 4.52
CA ALA A 116 2.91 -4.04 5.41
C ALA A 116 3.97 -5.02 4.86
N ASP A 117 4.00 -5.25 3.54
CA ASP A 117 5.04 -6.04 2.86
C ASP A 117 6.43 -5.38 3.00
N LEU A 118 6.48 -4.04 3.06
CA LEU A 118 7.70 -3.29 3.38
C LEU A 118 8.06 -3.29 4.88
N ARG A 119 7.27 -3.96 5.73
CA ARG A 119 7.47 -4.04 7.19
C ARG A 119 7.49 -2.67 7.88
N MET A 120 6.62 -1.76 7.44
CA MET A 120 6.45 -0.45 8.06
C MET A 120 5.87 -0.53 9.47
N ASP A 121 5.93 0.57 10.22
CA ASP A 121 5.33 0.77 11.54
C ASP A 121 3.82 1.03 11.47
N ALA A 122 3.12 0.82 12.59
CA ALA A 122 1.66 0.89 12.67
C ALA A 122 1.12 2.28 12.30
N ASP A 123 1.82 3.36 12.68
CA ASP A 123 1.46 4.72 12.31
C ASP A 123 1.47 4.91 10.79
N THR A 124 2.47 4.34 10.08
CA THR A 124 2.53 4.40 8.61
C THR A 124 1.38 3.61 7.99
N LEU A 125 1.03 2.45 8.55
CA LEU A 125 -0.10 1.66 8.05
C LEU A 125 -1.43 2.39 8.25
N ALA A 126 -1.62 3.01 9.42
CA ALA A 126 -2.79 3.85 9.70
C ALA A 126 -2.86 5.05 8.75
N ALA A 127 -1.74 5.73 8.51
CA ALA A 127 -1.67 6.82 7.52
C ALA A 127 -1.95 6.33 6.10
N GLY A 128 -1.53 5.11 5.73
CA GLY A 128 -1.85 4.48 4.45
C GLY A 128 -3.36 4.24 4.26
N LEU A 129 -4.07 3.80 5.30
CA LEU A 129 -5.53 3.66 5.28
C LEU A 129 -6.24 5.02 5.18
N LEU A 130 -5.66 6.06 5.76
CA LEU A 130 -6.26 7.40 5.85
C LEU A 130 -5.81 8.38 4.75
N HIS A 131 -4.91 7.96 3.84
CA HIS A 131 -4.15 8.91 2.99
C HIS A 131 -5.01 9.78 2.05
N ASP A 132 -6.19 9.30 1.64
CA ASP A 132 -7.15 10.02 0.81
C ASP A 132 -8.36 10.55 1.61
N VAL A 133 -8.48 10.21 2.90
CA VAL A 133 -9.63 10.56 3.74
C VAL A 133 -9.74 12.08 3.90
N ALA A 134 -8.63 12.74 4.20
CA ALA A 134 -8.60 14.19 4.43
C ALA A 134 -8.82 15.04 3.17
N GLU A 135 -8.66 14.45 1.99
CA GLU A 135 -8.80 15.15 0.71
C GLU A 135 -10.19 14.95 0.10
N ASP A 136 -10.73 13.73 0.19
CA ASP A 136 -11.89 13.32 -0.58
C ASP A 136 -13.18 13.19 0.26
N THR A 137 -13.11 13.51 1.57
CA THR A 137 -14.21 13.28 2.51
C THR A 137 -14.39 14.44 3.51
N GLN A 138 -15.35 14.28 4.42
CA GLN A 138 -15.72 15.25 5.45
C GLN A 138 -14.77 15.31 6.66
N PHE A 139 -13.86 14.34 6.79
CA PHE A 139 -12.89 14.30 7.90
C PHE A 139 -11.68 15.16 7.54
N ASP A 140 -11.25 16.04 8.45
CA ASP A 140 -10.10 16.91 8.24
C ASP A 140 -8.84 16.41 8.98
N ILE A 141 -7.71 17.10 8.78
CA ILE A 141 -6.44 16.77 9.44
C ILE A 141 -6.56 16.90 10.97
N ALA A 142 -7.37 17.83 11.48
CA ALA A 142 -7.58 18.01 12.91
C ALA A 142 -8.29 16.81 13.53
N TYR A 143 -9.28 16.24 12.85
CA TYR A 143 -9.90 14.98 13.26
C TYR A 143 -8.86 13.86 13.34
N ILE A 144 -8.00 13.73 12.33
CA ILE A 144 -6.96 12.69 12.31
C ILE A 144 -5.98 12.88 13.46
N GLU A 145 -5.53 14.11 13.72
CA GLU A 145 -4.63 14.40 14.83
C GLU A 145 -5.24 14.05 16.19
N ASN A 146 -6.50 14.40 16.42
CA ASN A 146 -7.19 14.15 17.68
C ASN A 146 -7.39 12.66 17.98
N HIS A 147 -7.59 11.82 16.95
CA HIS A 147 -7.93 10.40 17.13
C HIS A 147 -6.77 9.43 16.87
N PHE A 148 -5.76 9.86 16.11
CA PHE A 148 -4.62 9.03 15.69
C PHE A 148 -3.25 9.63 16.08
N GLY A 149 -3.23 10.88 16.55
CA GLY A 149 -2.02 11.57 16.98
C GLY A 149 -1.27 12.29 15.86
N ALA A 150 -0.31 13.12 16.27
CA ALA A 150 0.43 14.01 15.38
C ALA A 150 1.27 13.27 14.32
N ALA A 151 1.79 12.08 14.64
CA ALA A 151 2.60 11.31 13.68
C ALA A 151 1.78 10.92 12.45
N VAL A 152 0.57 10.37 12.66
CA VAL A 152 -0.34 9.97 11.59
C VAL A 152 -0.88 11.18 10.84
N SER A 153 -1.29 12.24 11.55
CA SER A 153 -1.83 13.45 10.90
C SER A 153 -0.81 14.15 10.01
N ASN A 154 0.45 14.27 10.47
CA ASN A 154 1.54 14.85 9.67
C ASN A 154 1.83 14.03 8.41
N MET A 155 1.79 12.69 8.51
CA MET A 155 1.96 11.84 7.33
C MET A 155 0.83 12.01 6.32
N VAL A 156 -0.42 12.01 6.77
CA VAL A 156 -1.59 12.19 5.90
C VAL A 156 -1.56 13.57 5.23
N ASP A 157 -1.33 14.63 6.00
CA ASP A 157 -1.21 15.99 5.46
C ASP A 157 -0.06 16.11 4.45
N GLY A 158 1.09 15.50 4.73
CA GLY A 158 2.22 15.42 3.81
C GLY A 158 1.86 14.76 2.47
N VAL A 159 1.13 13.64 2.51
CA VAL A 159 0.67 12.93 1.30
C VAL A 159 -0.34 13.79 0.50
N THR A 160 -1.31 14.41 1.16
CA THR A 160 -2.30 15.28 0.53
C THR A 160 -1.65 16.50 -0.13
N LYS A 161 -0.69 17.16 0.55
CA LYS A 161 0.07 18.30 0.00
C LYS A 161 0.86 17.91 -1.25
N LEU A 162 1.54 16.75 -1.23
CA LEU A 162 2.26 16.24 -2.40
C LEU A 162 1.33 15.96 -3.59
N LYS A 163 0.13 15.42 -3.35
CA LYS A 163 -0.87 15.18 -4.40
C LYS A 163 -1.30 16.50 -5.07
N ARG A 164 -1.60 17.54 -4.28
CA ARG A 164 -1.97 18.88 -4.79
C ARG A 164 -0.84 19.54 -5.60
N ILE A 165 0.40 19.47 -5.11
CA ILE A 165 1.57 20.05 -5.80
C ILE A 165 1.74 19.40 -7.18
N ASN A 166 1.66 18.07 -7.26
CA ASN A 166 1.79 17.34 -8.52
C ASN A 166 0.66 17.71 -9.51
N GLN A 167 -0.57 17.89 -9.03
CA GLN A 167 -1.68 18.35 -9.86
C GLN A 167 -1.44 19.76 -10.41
N LEU A 168 -0.98 20.70 -9.58
CA LEU A 168 -0.71 22.08 -9.99
C LEU A 168 0.46 22.20 -10.97
N SER A 169 1.52 21.41 -10.79
CA SER A 169 2.62 21.34 -11.76
C SER A 169 2.15 20.85 -13.13
N ASN A 170 1.12 19.99 -13.18
CA ASN A 170 0.60 19.42 -14.43
C ASN A 170 -0.29 20.39 -15.25
N VAL A 171 -0.73 21.51 -14.68
CA VAL A 171 -1.65 22.47 -15.34
C VAL A 171 -0.89 23.55 -16.14
N ARG A 172 0.40 23.77 -15.90
CA ARG A 172 1.21 24.78 -16.61
C ARG A 172 2.11 24.08 -17.63
N GLN A 173 2.16 24.53 -18.90
CA GLN A 173 2.96 23.87 -19.94
C GLN A 173 4.42 24.33 -19.95
N GLY A 174 5.28 23.72 -19.12
CA GLY A 174 6.74 23.95 -19.12
C GLY A 174 7.52 22.73 -18.62
N ILE A 175 7.95 21.86 -19.54
CA ILE A 175 8.22 20.44 -19.28
C ILE A 175 9.51 20.15 -18.48
N ALA A 176 10.52 21.02 -18.48
CA ALA A 176 11.82 20.74 -17.84
C ALA A 176 11.91 21.29 -16.40
N ASP A 177 11.61 22.57 -16.20
CA ASP A 177 11.74 23.22 -14.88
C ASP A 177 10.72 22.69 -13.87
N GLN A 178 9.54 22.28 -14.32
CA GLN A 178 8.50 21.71 -13.47
C GLN A 178 8.85 20.32 -12.96
N LYS A 179 9.54 19.49 -13.76
CA LYS A 179 10.01 18.18 -13.31
C LYS A 179 11.03 18.34 -12.19
N ALA A 180 11.94 19.30 -12.32
CA ALA A 180 12.91 19.62 -11.28
C ALA A 180 12.22 20.16 -10.02
N GLU A 181 11.19 20.99 -10.14
CA GLU A 181 10.40 21.48 -9.01
C GLU A 181 9.62 20.37 -8.28
N SER A 182 8.85 19.53 -9.00
CA SER A 182 8.06 18.46 -8.38
C SER A 182 8.98 17.42 -7.73
N LEU A 183 10.10 17.08 -8.38
CA LEU A 183 11.16 16.30 -7.74
C LEU A 183 11.68 17.01 -6.48
N ARG A 184 12.07 18.29 -6.56
CA ARG A 184 12.61 19.05 -5.42
C ARG A 184 11.64 19.16 -4.25
N LYS A 185 10.33 19.33 -4.50
CA LYS A 185 9.28 19.35 -3.47
C LYS A 185 9.05 17.98 -2.85
N MET A 186 9.11 16.91 -3.66
CA MET A 186 9.10 15.54 -3.15
C MET A 186 10.35 15.22 -2.33
N PHE A 187 11.52 15.73 -2.74
CA PHE A 187 12.76 15.68 -1.94
C PHE A 187 12.63 16.46 -0.64
N LEU A 188 11.97 17.62 -0.65
CA LEU A 188 11.71 18.39 0.57
C LEU A 188 10.81 17.62 1.55
N ALA A 189 9.77 16.96 1.04
CA ALA A 189 8.91 16.10 1.86
C ALA A 189 9.66 14.88 2.43
N MET A 190 10.66 14.32 1.72
CA MET A 190 11.55 13.30 2.29
C MET A 190 12.44 13.81 3.42
N VAL A 191 12.77 15.10 3.45
CA VAL A 191 13.58 15.70 4.53
C VAL A 191 12.79 15.74 5.84
N GLU A 192 11.48 15.92 5.76
CA GLU A 192 10.60 15.95 6.95
C GLU A 192 10.21 14.55 7.42
N ASP A 193 9.78 13.67 6.51
CA ASP A 193 9.48 12.26 6.84
C ASP A 193 9.51 11.35 5.60
N VAL A 194 10.43 10.38 5.57
CA VAL A 194 10.55 9.41 4.48
C VAL A 194 9.27 8.56 4.32
N ARG A 195 8.51 8.35 5.41
CA ARG A 195 7.28 7.53 5.42
C ARG A 195 6.20 8.10 4.50
N VAL A 196 6.12 9.42 4.38
CA VAL A 196 5.22 10.11 3.43
C VAL A 196 5.49 9.66 1.99
N VAL A 197 6.76 9.54 1.61
CA VAL A 197 7.14 9.09 0.27
C VAL A 197 6.89 7.61 0.06
N LEU A 198 7.05 6.79 1.10
CA LEU A 198 6.71 5.37 1.05
C LEU A 198 5.21 5.16 0.81
N ILE A 199 4.36 5.89 1.54
CA ILE A 199 2.91 5.89 1.33
C ILE A 199 2.61 6.31 -0.10
N LYS A 200 3.26 7.36 -0.62
CA LYS A 200 3.02 7.82 -1.99
C LYS A 200 3.48 6.83 -3.07
N LEU A 201 4.56 6.09 -2.83
CA LEU A 201 5.02 5.04 -3.72
C LEU A 201 4.06 3.84 -3.72
N ALA A 202 3.53 3.47 -2.55
CA ALA A 202 2.52 2.43 -2.41
C ALA A 202 1.20 2.81 -3.11
N ASP A 203 0.71 4.03 -2.88
CA ASP A 203 -0.42 4.63 -3.61
C ASP A 203 -0.19 4.56 -5.13
N ARG A 204 0.97 5.05 -5.60
CA ARG A 204 1.29 5.02 -7.03
C ARG A 204 1.33 3.60 -7.58
N LEU A 205 1.90 2.64 -6.85
CA LEU A 205 1.98 1.25 -7.29
C LEU A 205 0.59 0.63 -7.44
N HIS A 206 -0.28 0.81 -6.46
CA HIS A 206 -1.66 0.32 -6.56
C HIS A 206 -2.43 0.98 -7.71
N ASN A 207 -2.26 2.28 -7.92
CA ASN A 207 -2.84 2.99 -9.06
C ASN A 207 -2.32 2.46 -10.41
N MET A 208 -1.04 2.05 -10.49
CA MET A 208 -0.47 1.41 -11.68
C MET A 208 -1.06 0.01 -11.90
N ARG A 209 -1.25 -0.79 -10.84
CA ARG A 209 -1.87 -2.13 -10.92
C ARG A 209 -3.31 -2.07 -11.45
N THR A 210 -4.06 -1.04 -11.06
CA THR A 210 -5.47 -0.82 -11.43
C THR A 210 -5.67 0.12 -12.63
N LEU A 211 -4.59 0.52 -13.30
CA LEU A 211 -4.61 1.54 -14.36
C LEU A 211 -5.45 1.16 -15.59
N GLY A 212 -5.76 -0.12 -15.77
CA GLY A 212 -6.47 -0.67 -16.93
C GLY A 212 -7.83 -0.02 -17.22
N SER A 213 -8.56 0.37 -16.17
CA SER A 213 -9.90 0.98 -16.24
C SER A 213 -9.90 2.43 -16.73
N GLN A 214 -8.74 3.11 -16.72
CA GLN A 214 -8.65 4.52 -17.10
C GLN A 214 -8.63 4.71 -18.62
N PRO A 215 -9.10 5.88 -19.13
CA PRO A 215 -8.93 6.28 -20.51
C PRO A 215 -7.47 6.32 -20.95
N ASP A 216 -7.23 6.01 -22.22
CA ASP A 216 -5.89 5.82 -22.76
C ASP A 216 -4.91 6.99 -22.52
N HIS A 217 -5.37 8.22 -22.73
CA HIS A 217 -4.57 9.43 -22.49
C HIS A 217 -4.13 9.54 -21.01
N LYS A 218 -4.99 9.18 -20.06
CA LYS A 218 -4.65 9.16 -18.63
C LYS A 218 -3.65 8.04 -18.33
N ARG A 219 -3.85 6.84 -18.90
CA ARG A 219 -2.93 5.71 -18.72
C ARG A 219 -1.51 6.05 -19.16
N ARG A 220 -1.35 6.62 -20.36
CA ARG A 220 -0.04 7.03 -20.90
C ARG A 220 0.60 8.14 -20.07
N ARG A 221 -0.19 9.13 -19.63
CA ARG A 221 0.31 10.21 -18.76
C ARG A 221 0.82 9.68 -17.43
N ILE A 222 0.00 8.88 -16.74
CA ILE A 222 0.34 8.28 -15.45
C ILE A 222 1.56 7.36 -15.60
N ALA A 223 1.60 6.51 -16.62
CA ALA A 223 2.73 5.62 -16.88
C ALA A 223 4.04 6.38 -17.13
N ARG A 224 3.99 7.50 -17.87
CA ARG A 224 5.16 8.36 -18.11
C ARG A 224 5.66 9.01 -16.82
N GLU A 225 4.76 9.61 -16.06
CA GLU A 225 5.07 10.21 -14.76
C GLU A 225 5.70 9.18 -13.80
N THR A 226 5.11 7.98 -13.73
CA THR A 226 5.63 6.86 -12.96
C THR A 226 7.06 6.50 -13.36
N LEU A 227 7.33 6.41 -14.66
CA LEU A 227 8.64 6.00 -15.16
C LEU A 227 9.72 7.06 -14.95
N GLU A 228 9.35 8.34 -15.07
CA GLU A 228 10.29 9.46 -14.98
C GLU A 228 10.54 9.94 -13.54
N ILE A 229 9.56 9.76 -12.64
CA ILE A 229 9.60 10.31 -11.27
C ILE A 229 9.62 9.17 -10.23
N PHE A 230 8.58 8.34 -10.19
CA PHE A 230 8.35 7.41 -9.09
C PHE A 230 9.28 6.19 -9.12
N ALA A 231 9.56 5.62 -10.28
CA ALA A 231 10.50 4.50 -10.40
C ALA A 231 11.94 4.92 -10.02
N PRO A 232 12.50 6.04 -10.52
CA PRO A 232 13.79 6.55 -10.05
C PRO A 232 13.82 6.84 -8.55
N LEU A 233 12.71 7.32 -7.98
CA LEU A 233 12.60 7.58 -6.54
C LEU A 233 12.68 6.28 -5.73
N ALA A 234 11.89 5.26 -6.10
CA ALA A 234 11.97 3.94 -5.48
C ALA A 234 13.38 3.34 -5.58
N ASN A 235 14.07 3.56 -6.70
CA ASN A 235 15.47 3.15 -6.87
C ASN A 235 16.42 3.87 -5.89
N ARG A 236 16.23 5.17 -5.66
CA ARG A 236 17.06 5.95 -4.72
C ARG A 236 16.86 5.52 -3.26
N LEU A 237 15.64 5.10 -2.91
CA LEU A 237 15.32 4.55 -1.59
C LEU A 237 15.69 3.08 -1.42
N GLY A 238 16.24 2.43 -2.46
CA GLY A 238 16.63 1.02 -2.41
C GLY A 238 15.45 0.03 -2.46
N ILE A 239 14.23 0.49 -2.76
CA ILE A 239 13.02 -0.33 -2.78
C ILE A 239 12.86 -0.94 -4.17
N TRP A 240 13.72 -1.92 -4.44
CA TRP A 240 13.80 -2.55 -5.77
C TRP A 240 12.49 -3.18 -6.21
N GLN A 241 11.73 -3.76 -5.28
CA GLN A 241 10.47 -4.44 -5.58
C GLN A 241 9.45 -3.49 -6.24
N ILE A 242 9.19 -2.36 -5.58
CA ILE A 242 8.30 -1.33 -6.10
C ILE A 242 8.86 -0.76 -7.41
N LYS A 243 10.16 -0.48 -7.47
CA LYS A 243 10.81 0.08 -8.67
C LYS A 243 10.53 -0.76 -9.91
N TRP A 244 10.87 -2.05 -9.89
CA TRP A 244 10.78 -2.87 -11.10
C TRP A 244 9.33 -3.06 -11.54
N GLU A 245 8.41 -3.13 -10.58
CA GLU A 245 6.99 -3.31 -10.88
C GLU A 245 6.40 -2.04 -11.52
N LEU A 246 6.72 -0.86 -10.96
CA LEU A 246 6.40 0.42 -11.59
C LEU A 246 6.97 0.53 -13.01
N GLU A 247 8.23 0.12 -13.21
CA GLU A 247 8.89 0.14 -14.51
C GLU A 247 8.20 -0.77 -15.55
N ASP A 248 7.92 -2.02 -15.19
CA ASP A 248 7.31 -3.00 -16.10
C ASP A 248 5.85 -2.64 -16.45
N ILE A 249 5.06 -2.18 -15.46
CA ILE A 249 3.69 -1.72 -15.72
C ILE A 249 3.71 -0.45 -16.58
N SER A 250 4.57 0.53 -16.27
CA SER A 250 4.70 1.73 -17.10
C SER A 250 5.07 1.39 -18.53
N PHE A 251 6.03 0.48 -18.73
CA PHE A 251 6.45 0.06 -20.06
C PHE A 251 5.31 -0.60 -20.84
N ARG A 252 4.49 -1.43 -20.18
CA ARG A 252 3.29 -2.04 -20.78
C ARG A 252 2.32 -1.03 -21.39
N TYR A 253 2.16 0.15 -20.77
CA TYR A 253 1.25 1.19 -21.25
C TYR A 253 1.90 2.19 -22.22
N LEU A 254 3.21 2.39 -22.12
CA LEU A 254 3.95 3.32 -22.98
C LEU A 254 4.31 2.69 -24.33
N ASP A 255 4.72 1.42 -24.35
CA ASP A 255 5.01 0.66 -25.57
C ASP A 255 4.44 -0.78 -25.47
N PRO A 256 3.12 -0.94 -25.67
CA PRO A 256 2.46 -2.23 -25.54
C PRO A 256 2.96 -3.28 -26.54
N SER A 257 3.36 -2.84 -27.74
CA SER A 257 3.88 -3.71 -28.80
C SER A 257 5.18 -4.40 -28.37
N THR A 258 6.18 -3.60 -27.99
CA THR A 258 7.48 -4.13 -27.59
C THR A 258 7.36 -4.93 -26.29
N TYR A 259 6.54 -4.46 -25.33
CA TYR A 259 6.27 -5.21 -24.10
C TYR A 259 5.73 -6.61 -24.40
N LYS A 260 4.73 -6.74 -25.28
CA LYS A 260 4.12 -8.05 -25.64
C LYS A 260 5.13 -8.97 -26.33
N GLN A 261 5.96 -8.45 -27.22
CA GLN A 261 7.00 -9.22 -27.90
C GLN A 261 8.02 -9.78 -26.90
N LEU A 262 8.53 -8.94 -26.00
CA LEU A 262 9.49 -9.36 -24.98
C LEU A 262 8.87 -10.33 -23.97
N ALA A 263 7.63 -10.09 -23.54
CA ALA A 263 6.92 -11.00 -22.65
C ALA A 263 6.75 -12.39 -23.28
N LYS A 264 6.39 -12.46 -24.58
CA LYS A 264 6.28 -13.73 -25.31
C LYS A 264 7.65 -14.43 -25.42
N ALA A 265 8.70 -13.70 -25.80
CA ALA A 265 10.04 -14.25 -25.93
C ALA A 265 10.59 -14.78 -24.59
N MET A 266 10.30 -14.09 -23.48
CA MET A 266 10.65 -14.56 -22.14
C MET A 266 9.84 -15.79 -21.71
N ALA A 267 8.55 -15.86 -22.06
CA ALA A 267 7.70 -17.00 -21.73
C ALA A 267 8.14 -18.28 -22.46
N GLN A 268 8.55 -18.17 -23.74
CA GLN A 268 9.02 -19.31 -24.52
C GLN A 268 10.27 -19.98 -23.93
N LYS A 269 11.20 -19.19 -23.39
CA LYS A 269 12.45 -19.70 -22.77
C LYS A 269 12.32 -19.95 -21.26
N ARG A 270 11.10 -19.86 -20.70
CA ARG A 270 10.91 -19.89 -19.24
C ARG A 270 11.30 -21.23 -18.64
N THR A 271 10.75 -22.33 -19.17
CA THR A 271 10.97 -23.69 -18.65
C THR A 271 12.43 -24.09 -18.74
N GLU A 272 13.09 -23.82 -19.87
CA GLU A 272 14.52 -24.09 -20.06
C GLU A 272 15.37 -23.29 -19.06
N ARG A 273 15.06 -22.01 -18.87
CA ARG A 273 15.78 -21.15 -17.93
C ARG A 273 15.55 -21.56 -16.48
N GLU A 274 14.33 -21.91 -16.09
CA GLU A 274 14.02 -22.37 -14.73
C GLU A 274 14.77 -23.67 -14.42
N LYS A 275 14.78 -24.63 -15.36
CA LYS A 275 15.57 -25.86 -15.20
C LYS A 275 17.06 -25.59 -15.04
N TRP A 276 17.63 -24.73 -15.90
CA TRP A 276 19.04 -24.35 -15.79
C TRP A 276 19.37 -23.64 -14.48
N VAL A 277 18.48 -22.75 -14.02
CA VAL A 277 18.65 -22.06 -12.72
C VAL A 277 18.63 -23.04 -11.55
N GLU A 278 17.72 -24.02 -11.55
CA GLU A 278 17.68 -25.06 -10.51
C GLU A 278 18.92 -25.97 -10.53
N GLU A 279 19.43 -26.31 -11.72
CA GLU A 279 20.68 -27.07 -11.86
C GLU A 279 21.88 -26.31 -11.26
N VAL A 280 22.04 -25.03 -11.62
CA VAL A 280 23.11 -24.17 -11.09
C VAL A 280 22.93 -23.93 -9.59
N LYS A 281 21.70 -23.75 -9.12
CA LYS A 281 21.40 -23.58 -7.69
C LYS A 281 21.83 -24.81 -6.90
N ALA A 282 21.44 -26.01 -7.35
CA ALA A 282 21.79 -27.26 -6.68
C ALA A 282 23.31 -27.53 -6.67
N GLU A 283 24.02 -27.10 -7.72
CA GLU A 283 25.48 -27.16 -7.76
C GLU A 283 26.11 -26.21 -6.73
N LEU A 284 25.66 -24.94 -6.69
CA LEU A 284 26.16 -23.95 -5.74
C LEU A 284 25.89 -24.35 -4.29
N GLU A 285 24.68 -24.79 -3.97
CA GLU A 285 24.31 -25.24 -2.61
C GLU A 285 25.18 -26.42 -2.15
N ARG A 286 25.51 -27.34 -3.06
CA ARG A 286 26.39 -28.48 -2.78
C ARG A 286 27.82 -28.02 -2.47
N GLU A 287 28.38 -27.12 -3.27
CA GLU A 287 29.74 -26.62 -3.05
C GLU A 287 29.84 -25.76 -1.78
N LEU A 288 28.81 -24.94 -1.49
CA LEU A 288 28.73 -24.17 -0.24
C LEU A 288 28.67 -25.10 0.98
N SER A 289 27.85 -26.15 0.90
CA SER A 289 27.74 -27.15 1.98
C SER A 289 29.04 -27.88 2.24
N LYS A 290 29.83 -28.21 1.21
CA LYS A 290 31.17 -28.83 1.36
C LYS A 290 32.17 -27.96 2.12
N GLN A 291 31.95 -26.64 2.13
CA GLN A 291 32.79 -25.66 2.83
C GLN A 291 32.19 -25.25 4.18
N ASP A 292 31.15 -25.95 4.66
CA ASP A 292 30.38 -25.60 5.87
C ASP A 292 29.79 -24.17 5.85
N ILE A 293 29.50 -23.64 4.66
CA ILE A 293 28.88 -22.32 4.48
C ILE A 293 27.35 -22.47 4.42
N GLN A 294 26.66 -21.90 5.41
CA GLN A 294 25.20 -21.79 5.42
C GLN A 294 24.77 -20.56 4.62
N ALA A 295 24.17 -20.76 3.44
CA ALA A 295 23.69 -19.69 2.58
C ALA A 295 22.40 -20.09 1.83
N GLU A 296 21.56 -19.11 1.53
CA GLU A 296 20.36 -19.28 0.71
C GLU A 296 20.66 -18.86 -0.73
N VAL A 297 20.47 -19.77 -1.68
CA VAL A 297 20.68 -19.50 -3.11
C VAL A 297 19.32 -19.40 -3.79
N THR A 298 19.04 -18.26 -4.45
CA THR A 298 17.77 -18.05 -5.15
C THR A 298 17.99 -17.55 -6.58
N GLY A 299 17.14 -18.03 -7.49
CA GLY A 299 17.10 -17.56 -8.86
C GLY A 299 16.24 -16.30 -8.98
N ARG A 300 16.82 -15.18 -9.43
CA ARG A 300 16.07 -13.94 -9.67
C ARG A 300 15.81 -13.72 -11.16
N PRO A 301 14.54 -13.71 -11.62
CA PRO A 301 14.24 -13.39 -13.01
C PRO A 301 14.57 -11.93 -13.32
N LYS A 302 15.06 -11.66 -14.53
CA LYS A 302 15.20 -10.28 -15.04
C LYS A 302 13.82 -9.73 -15.41
N HIS A 303 13.58 -8.47 -15.08
CA HIS A 303 12.34 -7.74 -15.39
C HIS A 303 12.34 -7.23 -16.84
N ILE A 304 11.16 -7.11 -17.46
CA ILE A 304 11.00 -6.87 -18.91
C ILE A 304 11.62 -5.54 -19.32
N TYR A 305 11.32 -4.49 -18.58
CA TYR A 305 11.81 -3.15 -18.88
C TYR A 305 13.33 -3.04 -18.70
N SER A 306 13.90 -3.75 -17.73
CA SER A 306 15.37 -3.82 -17.56
C SER A 306 16.05 -4.51 -18.74
N ILE A 307 15.44 -5.58 -19.29
CA ILE A 307 15.90 -6.23 -20.52
C ILE A 307 15.85 -5.25 -21.68
N TRP A 308 14.70 -4.60 -21.89
CA TRP A 308 14.53 -3.61 -22.95
C TRP A 308 15.56 -2.49 -22.86
N ARG A 309 15.79 -1.91 -21.67
CA ARG A 309 16.80 -0.86 -21.46
C ARG A 309 18.20 -1.35 -21.80
N LYS A 310 18.52 -2.61 -21.49
CA LYS A 310 19.81 -3.24 -21.83
C LYS A 310 19.95 -3.46 -23.34
N MET A 311 18.88 -3.86 -24.04
CA MET A 311 18.84 -3.98 -25.50
C MET A 311 19.14 -2.64 -26.16
N GLN A 312 18.42 -1.59 -25.74
CA GLN A 312 18.60 -0.23 -26.27
C GLN A 312 20.02 0.30 -26.05
N ARG A 313 20.56 0.14 -24.83
CA ARG A 313 21.91 0.62 -24.51
C ARG A 313 23.01 -0.11 -25.29
N LYS A 314 22.85 -1.41 -25.55
CA LYS A 314 23.88 -2.24 -26.21
C LYS A 314 23.66 -2.39 -27.72
N GLY A 315 22.51 -1.97 -28.25
CA GLY A 315 22.14 -2.21 -29.64
C GLY A 315 22.00 -3.69 -30.00
N VAL A 316 21.61 -4.53 -29.04
CA VAL A 316 21.56 -6.00 -29.20
C VAL A 316 20.14 -6.54 -29.19
N ASN A 317 19.92 -7.62 -29.93
CA ASN A 317 18.64 -8.32 -29.98
C ASN A 317 18.39 -9.16 -28.71
N PHE A 318 17.14 -9.54 -28.46
CA PHE A 318 16.75 -10.31 -27.27
C PHE A 318 17.53 -11.63 -27.12
N GLU A 319 17.87 -12.28 -28.24
CA GLU A 319 18.62 -13.54 -28.27
C GLU A 319 20.06 -13.40 -27.72
N GLN A 320 20.59 -12.18 -27.68
CA GLN A 320 21.97 -11.87 -27.26
C GLN A 320 22.07 -11.40 -25.79
N ILE A 321 21.00 -11.47 -24.98
CA ILE A 321 20.90 -10.90 -23.61
C ILE A 321 20.90 -11.91 -22.47
#